data_AF-A0A2M7TU58-F1
#
_entry.id   AF-A0A2M7TU58-F1
#
_cell.length_a   1.000
_cell.length_b   1.000
_cell.length_c   1.000
_cell.angle_alpha   90.00
_cell.angle_beta   90.00
_cell.angle_gamma   90.00
#
_symmetry.space_group_name_H-M   'P 1'
#
loop_
_entity.id
_entity.type
_entity.pdbx_description
1 polymer ?
#
loop_
_entity_poly.entity_id
_entity_poly.type
_entity_poly.pdbx_seq_one_letter_code
_entity_poly.pdbx_strand_id
1 'polypeptide(L)'
;MKKLLKSLIFPAISILIIAMIYAGLTIENLDNKALAAKKQNQDLSLKQSIIEKQLDEIQASIAQIINDNDGLRKNLAEAQKQILALQNRKVIENSVSVAEPVVITKVVTQKVTQEIERNEVAIIIENVGSYKVELQNGDNAFTVLERASTENDFTLTYDTYSFGVFITGIGGITPTGNQYWAFYYNGTYSNVGASSQPVQKGDTIVWRLATF
;
A
#
# COMPACT_ATOMS: atom_id res chain seq x y z
N MET A 1 20.67 -81.01 -21.83
CA MET A 1 19.63 -79.96 -21.72
C MET A 1 19.04 -79.81 -20.31
N LYS A 2 18.48 -80.85 -19.66
CA LYS A 2 17.84 -80.73 -18.32
C LYS A 2 18.75 -80.23 -17.17
N LYS A 3 20.06 -80.54 -17.17
CA LYS A 3 21.03 -80.04 -16.16
C LYS A 3 21.34 -78.54 -16.30
N LEU A 4 21.41 -78.04 -17.54
CA LEU A 4 21.66 -76.61 -17.83
C LEU A 4 20.44 -75.75 -17.43
N LEU A 5 19.22 -76.26 -17.66
CA LEU A 5 18.00 -75.59 -17.22
C LEU A 5 17.94 -75.45 -15.69
N LYS A 6 18.31 -76.51 -14.93
CA LYS A 6 18.38 -76.45 -13.45
C LYS A 6 19.45 -75.49 -12.93
N SER A 7 20.58 -75.35 -13.63
CA SER A 7 21.66 -74.42 -13.28
C SER A 7 21.26 -72.94 -13.45
N LEU A 8 20.28 -72.65 -14.30
CA LEU A 8 19.83 -71.28 -14.60
C LEU A 8 18.64 -70.82 -13.74
N ILE A 9 17.91 -71.76 -13.12
CA ILE A 9 16.74 -71.47 -12.30
C ILE A 9 17.11 -70.72 -11.01
N PHE A 10 18.19 -71.13 -10.34
CA PHE A 10 18.65 -70.48 -9.10
C PHE A 10 19.03 -68.99 -9.27
N PRO A 11 19.87 -68.60 -10.25
CA PRO A 11 20.18 -67.18 -10.47
C PRO A 11 18.95 -66.38 -10.93
N ALA A 12 18.06 -66.97 -11.73
CA ALA A 12 16.83 -66.30 -12.16
C ALA A 12 15.89 -66.00 -10.97
N ILE A 13 15.75 -66.93 -10.02
CA ILE A 13 14.97 -66.72 -8.78
C ILE A 13 15.61 -65.62 -7.93
N SER A 14 16.94 -65.58 -7.82
CA SER A 14 17.63 -64.54 -7.04
C SER A 14 17.43 -63.14 -7.62
N ILE A 15 17.50 -62.98 -8.94
CA ILE A 15 17.21 -61.70 -9.63
C ILE A 15 15.75 -61.29 -9.42
N LEU A 16 14.81 -62.24 -9.49
CA LEU A 16 13.40 -61.97 -9.26
C LEU A 16 13.14 -61.48 -7.82
N ILE A 17 13.77 -62.10 -6.82
CA ILE A 17 13.66 -61.67 -5.42
C ILE A 17 14.20 -60.26 -5.23
N ILE A 18 15.37 -59.95 -5.80
CA ILE A 18 15.96 -58.61 -5.73
C ILE A 18 15.01 -57.59 -6.39
N ALA A 19 14.47 -57.90 -7.57
CA ALA A 19 13.53 -57.03 -8.26
C ALA A 19 12.24 -56.79 -7.44
N MET A 20 11.71 -57.82 -6.77
CA MET A 20 10.55 -57.68 -5.89
C MET A 20 10.85 -56.81 -4.66
N ILE A 21 12.03 -56.94 -4.06
CA ILE A 21 12.46 -56.10 -2.93
C ILE A 21 12.58 -54.63 -3.37
N TYR A 22 13.24 -54.36 -4.50
CA TYR A 22 13.37 -53.01 -5.04
C TYR A 22 12.00 -52.41 -5.39
N ALA A 23 11.12 -53.18 -6.04
CA ALA A 23 9.77 -52.72 -6.35
C ALA A 23 8.99 -52.36 -5.08
N GLY A 24 9.01 -53.22 -4.06
CA GLY A 24 8.37 -52.95 -2.76
C GLY A 24 8.85 -51.66 -2.10
N LEU A 25 10.18 -51.46 -2.03
CA LEU A 25 10.76 -50.26 -1.44
C LEU A 25 10.38 -48.98 -2.21
N THR A 26 10.31 -49.04 -3.54
CA THR A 26 9.88 -47.89 -4.35
C THR A 26 8.41 -47.54 -4.12
N ILE A 27 7.53 -48.54 -4.01
CA ILE A 27 6.10 -48.34 -3.75
C ILE A 27 5.88 -47.71 -2.37
N GLU A 28 6.56 -48.20 -1.34
CA GLU A 28 6.47 -47.64 0.01
C GLU A 28 6.92 -46.15 0.05
N ASN A 29 7.99 -45.81 -0.66
CA ASN A 29 8.45 -44.41 -0.77
C ASN A 29 7.41 -43.53 -1.49
N LEU A 30 6.78 -44.04 -2.54
CA LEU A 30 5.71 -43.35 -3.27
C LEU A 30 4.48 -43.11 -2.37
N ASP A 31 4.04 -44.11 -1.60
CA ASP A 31 2.91 -43.99 -0.68
C ASP A 31 3.19 -42.97 0.43
N ASN A 32 4.41 -42.98 0.99
CA ASN A 32 4.82 -42.00 2.00
C ASN A 32 4.80 -40.57 1.44
N LYS A 33 5.29 -40.37 0.21
CA LYS A 33 5.22 -39.07 -0.46
C LYS A 33 3.78 -38.65 -0.75
N ALA A 34 2.93 -39.57 -1.19
CA ALA A 34 1.51 -39.31 -1.44
C ALA A 34 0.78 -38.91 -0.15
N LEU A 35 1.06 -39.58 0.97
CA LEU A 35 0.50 -39.26 2.28
C LEU A 35 0.96 -37.88 2.76
N ALA A 36 2.25 -37.57 2.61
CA ALA A 36 2.81 -36.26 2.95
C ALA A 36 2.17 -35.13 2.12
N ALA A 37 2.04 -35.33 0.80
CA ALA A 37 1.38 -34.38 -0.10
C ALA A 37 -0.10 -34.18 0.27
N LYS A 38 -0.81 -35.27 0.62
CA LYS A 38 -2.21 -35.18 1.08
C LYS A 38 -2.33 -34.36 2.35
N LYS A 39 -1.45 -34.57 3.33
CA LYS A 39 -1.42 -33.80 4.58
C LYS A 39 -1.12 -32.32 4.31
N GLN A 40 -0.17 -32.04 3.43
CA GLN A 40 0.16 -30.67 3.01
C GLN A 40 -1.04 -29.99 2.34
N ASN A 41 -1.75 -30.68 1.44
CA ASN A 41 -2.94 -30.13 0.79
C ASN A 41 -4.09 -29.87 1.78
N GLN A 42 -4.24 -30.70 2.80
CA GLN A 42 -5.21 -30.45 3.88
C GLN A 42 -4.85 -29.21 4.70
N ASP A 43 -3.57 -29.03 5.05
CA ASP A 43 -3.08 -27.84 5.75
C ASP A 43 -3.28 -26.57 4.91
N LEU A 44 -2.98 -26.63 3.62
CA LEU A 44 -3.21 -25.53 2.69
C LEU A 44 -4.69 -25.18 2.58
N SER A 45 -5.57 -26.18 2.50
CA SER A 45 -7.02 -25.96 2.46
C SER A 45 -7.54 -25.30 3.75
N LEU A 46 -7.02 -25.68 4.92
CA LEU A 46 -7.36 -25.03 6.18
C LEU A 46 -6.89 -23.57 6.21
N LYS A 47 -5.64 -23.31 5.80
CA LYS A 47 -5.09 -21.95 5.70
C LYS A 47 -5.90 -21.08 4.74
N GLN A 48 -6.31 -21.63 3.60
CA GLN A 48 -7.17 -20.94 2.65
C GLN A 48 -8.52 -20.56 3.28
N SER A 49 -9.17 -21.48 3.98
CA SER A 49 -10.44 -21.20 4.67
C SER A 49 -10.31 -20.11 5.75
N ILE A 50 -9.19 -20.09 6.48
CA ILE A 50 -8.90 -19.02 7.46
C ILE A 50 -8.76 -17.66 6.77
N ILE A 51 -8.03 -17.61 5.65
CA ILE A 51 -7.83 -16.38 4.88
C ILE A 51 -9.17 -15.88 4.31
N GLU A 52 -10.00 -16.78 3.78
CA GLU A 52 -11.33 -16.44 3.27
C GLU A 52 -12.21 -15.82 4.38
N LYS A 53 -12.20 -16.40 5.58
CA LYS A 53 -12.92 -15.84 6.72
C LYS A 53 -12.40 -14.45 7.12
N GLN A 54 -11.09 -14.26 7.15
CA GLN A 54 -10.49 -12.95 7.45
C GLN A 54 -10.86 -11.91 6.40
N LEU A 55 -10.94 -12.30 5.12
CA LEU A 55 -11.37 -11.42 4.04
C LEU A 55 -12.82 -10.96 4.23
N ASP A 56 -13.72 -11.87 4.61
CA ASP A 56 -15.12 -11.53 4.90
C ASP A 56 -15.24 -10.55 6.08
N GLU A 57 -14.47 -10.76 7.15
CA GLU A 57 -14.43 -9.87 8.33
C GLU A 57 -13.91 -8.46 7.96
N ILE A 58 -12.89 -8.39 7.11
CA ILE A 58 -12.35 -7.12 6.60
C ILE A 58 -13.37 -6.40 5.72
N GLN A 59 -14.05 -7.12 4.82
CA GLN A 59 -15.08 -6.54 3.95
C GLN A 59 -16.25 -5.97 4.76
N ALA A 60 -16.70 -6.66 5.81
CA ALA A 60 -17.72 -6.15 6.71
C ALA A 60 -17.26 -4.87 7.43
N SER A 61 -16.01 -4.82 7.88
CA SER A 61 -15.43 -3.64 8.53
C SER A 61 -15.33 -2.45 7.58
N ILE A 62 -14.95 -2.67 6.31
CA ILE A 62 -14.93 -1.64 5.27
C ILE A 62 -16.33 -1.06 5.03
N ALA A 63 -17.35 -1.93 4.92
CA ALA A 63 -18.73 -1.49 4.74
C ALA A 63 -19.20 -0.59 5.89
N GLN A 64 -18.83 -0.92 7.13
CA GLN A 64 -19.14 -0.09 8.29
C GLN A 64 -18.46 1.28 8.23
N ILE A 65 -17.16 1.32 7.92
CA ILE A 65 -16.40 2.58 7.79
C ILE A 65 -17.00 3.49 6.71
N ILE A 66 -17.46 2.92 5.59
CA ILE A 66 -18.12 3.70 4.53
C ILE A 66 -19.40 4.36 5.06
N ASN A 67 -20.24 3.60 5.77
CA ASN A 67 -21.48 4.13 6.34
C ASN A 67 -21.20 5.23 7.38
N ASP A 68 -20.22 5.03 8.25
CA ASP A 68 -19.82 6.02 9.24
C ASP A 68 -19.31 7.31 8.59
N ASN A 69 -18.48 7.19 7.54
CA ASN A 69 -18.00 8.33 6.76
C ASN A 69 -19.14 9.09 6.08
N ASP A 70 -20.12 8.40 5.50
CA ASP A 70 -21.29 9.04 4.91
C ASP A 70 -22.13 9.79 5.95
N GLY A 71 -22.25 9.24 7.16
CA GLY A 71 -22.87 9.92 8.31
C GLY A 71 -22.13 11.19 8.71
N LEU A 72 -20.80 11.11 8.84
CA LEU A 72 -19.96 12.26 9.15
C LEU A 72 -20.05 13.36 8.09
N ARG A 73 -20.09 13.00 6.81
CA ARG A 73 -20.26 13.96 5.70
C ARG A 73 -21.59 14.71 5.78
N LYS A 74 -22.68 14.03 6.15
CA LYS A 74 -23.99 14.66 6.38
C LYS A 74 -23.96 15.62 7.56
N ASN A 75 -23.36 15.20 8.67
CA ASN A 75 -23.21 16.05 9.86
C ASN A 75 -22.38 17.30 9.57
N LEU A 76 -21.29 17.16 8.80
CA LEU A 76 -20.46 18.28 8.37
C LEU A 76 -21.25 19.28 7.52
N ALA A 77 -22.04 18.79 6.54
CA ALA A 77 -22.86 19.64 5.69
C ALA A 77 -23.93 20.41 6.51
N GLU A 78 -24.55 19.76 7.49
CA GLU A 78 -25.53 20.39 8.36
C GLU A 78 -24.89 21.43 9.29
N ALA A 79 -23.73 21.13 9.87
CA ALA A 79 -22.97 22.10 10.67
C ALA A 79 -22.57 23.34 9.85
N GLN A 80 -22.12 23.14 8.59
CA GLN A 80 -21.81 24.25 7.68
C GLN A 80 -23.03 25.12 7.38
N LYS A 81 -24.19 24.50 7.16
CA LYS A 81 -25.46 25.22 6.94
C LYS A 81 -25.87 26.06 8.16
N GLN A 82 -25.70 25.52 9.38
CA GLN A 82 -25.99 26.24 10.62
C GLN A 82 -25.05 27.43 10.82
N ILE A 83 -23.75 27.25 10.53
CA ILE A 83 -22.77 28.35 10.58
C ILE A 83 -23.17 29.48 9.62
N LEU A 84 -23.56 29.15 8.38
CA LEU A 84 -24.00 30.13 7.39
C LEU A 84 -25.25 30.89 7.86
N ALA A 85 -26.22 30.19 8.48
CA ALA A 85 -27.42 30.81 9.02
C ALA A 85 -27.11 31.77 10.19
N LEU A 86 -26.18 31.40 11.08
CA LEU A 86 -25.74 32.27 12.19
C LEU A 86 -24.97 33.50 11.70
N GLN A 87 -24.14 33.35 10.67
CA GLN A 87 -23.44 34.47 10.04
C GLN A 87 -24.42 35.49 9.44
N ASN A 88 -25.44 35.01 8.71
CA ASN A 88 -26.46 35.88 8.12
C ASN A 88 -27.34 36.58 9.16
N ARG A 89 -27.68 35.92 10.28
CA ARG A 89 -28.44 36.54 11.38
C ARG A 89 -27.69 37.71 12.02
N LYS A 90 -26.37 37.60 12.21
CA LYS A 90 -25.53 38.65 12.82
C LYS A 90 -25.37 39.89 11.93
N VAL A 91 -25.55 39.75 10.61
CA VAL A 91 -25.57 40.87 9.66
C VAL A 91 -26.86 41.68 9.77
N ILE A 92 -28.00 41.04 10.02
CA ILE A 92 -29.31 41.69 10.12
C ILE A 92 -29.44 42.46 11.45
N GLU A 93 -28.97 41.91 12.57
CA GLU A 93 -28.99 42.59 13.88
C GLU A 93 -28.14 43.88 13.91
N ASN A 94 -27.07 43.97 13.11
CA ASN A 94 -26.19 45.15 13.07
C ASN A 94 -26.64 46.25 12.09
N SER A 95 -27.73 46.04 11.34
CA SER A 95 -28.18 46.94 10.25
C SER A 95 -29.39 47.83 10.59
N VAL A 96 -29.85 47.83 11.84
CA VAL A 96 -30.99 48.64 12.29
C VAL A 96 -30.52 49.74 13.26
N SER A 97 -29.89 50.79 12.74
CA SER A 97 -29.85 52.13 13.39
C SER A 97 -29.38 53.19 12.38
N VAL A 98 -30.30 54.08 11.97
CA VAL A 98 -30.10 55.27 11.12
C VAL A 98 -30.19 56.47 12.07
N ALA A 99 -29.26 57.44 12.17
CA ALA A 99 -28.92 58.44 11.16
C ALA A 99 -27.63 59.28 11.50
N GLU A 100 -27.14 59.96 10.46
CA GLU A 100 -26.18 61.09 10.35
C GLU A 100 -24.69 60.82 9.99
N PRO A 101 -24.09 61.59 9.04
CA PRO A 101 -22.85 61.20 8.36
C PRO A 101 -21.60 61.86 8.96
N VAL A 102 -20.59 61.07 9.34
CA VAL A 102 -19.23 61.56 9.60
C VAL A 102 -18.23 60.65 8.91
N VAL A 103 -17.42 61.26 8.03
CA VAL A 103 -16.29 60.64 7.35
C VAL A 103 -15.22 60.32 8.40
N ILE A 104 -15.03 59.04 8.73
CA ILE A 104 -13.87 58.56 9.48
C ILE A 104 -13.35 57.29 8.82
N THR A 105 -12.11 57.37 8.35
CA THR A 105 -11.27 56.31 7.80
C THR A 105 -11.27 55.09 8.74
N LYS A 106 -11.99 54.02 8.36
CA LYS A 106 -11.94 52.74 9.08
C LYS A 106 -10.78 51.91 8.54
N VAL A 107 -9.76 51.73 9.37
CA VAL A 107 -8.81 50.62 9.24
C VAL A 107 -9.58 49.30 9.34
N VAL A 108 -9.60 48.56 8.24
CA VAL A 108 -10.19 47.22 8.16
C VAL A 108 -9.21 46.24 8.80
N THR A 109 -9.39 45.95 10.09
CA THR A 109 -8.76 44.79 10.72
C THR A 109 -9.61 43.57 10.40
N GLN A 110 -9.42 43.02 9.21
CA GLN A 110 -9.97 41.72 8.82
C GLN A 110 -9.09 40.63 9.44
N LYS A 111 -9.59 39.93 10.46
CA LYS A 111 -9.06 38.62 10.82
C LYS A 111 -9.71 37.59 9.88
N VAL A 112 -9.18 37.56 8.65
CA VAL A 112 -9.39 36.48 7.70
C VAL A 112 -8.89 35.21 8.39
N THR A 113 -9.76 34.22 8.58
CA THR A 113 -9.30 32.85 8.82
C THR A 113 -8.74 32.38 7.49
N GLN A 114 -7.49 32.76 7.21
CA GLN A 114 -6.71 32.15 6.15
C GLN A 114 -6.57 30.69 6.55
N GLU A 115 -7.14 29.81 5.73
CA GLU A 115 -6.53 28.50 5.51
C GLU A 115 -5.07 28.85 5.20
N ILE A 116 -4.15 28.66 6.16
CA ILE A 116 -2.73 28.92 5.92
C ILE A 116 -2.42 28.04 4.71
N GLU A 117 -2.14 28.68 3.58
CA GLU A 117 -1.91 28.04 2.30
C GLU A 117 -0.54 27.35 2.38
N ARG A 118 -0.44 26.29 3.20
CA ARG A 118 0.82 25.63 3.51
C ARG A 118 1.44 25.14 2.22
N ASN A 119 2.73 25.39 2.09
CA ASN A 119 3.51 25.05 0.89
C ASN A 119 3.77 23.54 0.91
N GLU A 120 2.74 22.73 0.71
CA GLU A 120 2.82 21.28 0.85
C GLU A 120 2.64 20.57 -0.50
N VAL A 121 3.20 19.36 -0.57
CA VAL A 121 2.98 18.40 -1.65
C VAL A 121 2.32 17.13 -1.10
N ALA A 122 1.46 16.50 -1.90
CA ALA A 122 0.89 15.20 -1.57
C ALA A 122 1.83 14.08 -2.05
N ILE A 123 2.13 13.15 -1.14
CA ILE A 123 2.84 11.90 -1.46
C ILE A 123 1.97 10.70 -1.08
N ILE A 124 1.78 9.78 -2.00
CA ILE A 124 0.98 8.56 -1.84
C ILE A 124 1.88 7.36 -2.10
N ILE A 125 2.01 6.46 -1.13
CA ILE A 125 2.88 5.29 -1.21
C ILE A 125 1.99 4.06 -1.02
N GLU A 126 1.95 3.22 -2.06
CA GLU A 126 1.20 1.97 -2.03
C GLU A 126 1.59 1.12 -0.82
N ASN A 127 0.62 0.60 -0.08
CA ASN A 127 0.82 -0.24 1.11
C ASN A 127 1.55 0.42 2.29
N VAL A 128 1.81 1.73 2.26
CA VAL A 128 2.44 2.48 3.37
C VAL A 128 1.52 3.60 3.86
N GLY A 129 1.06 4.49 2.98
CA GLY A 129 0.17 5.58 3.39
C GLY A 129 0.13 6.77 2.44
N SER A 130 -0.59 7.82 2.85
CA SER A 130 -0.66 9.10 2.16
C SER A 130 -0.30 10.21 3.14
N TYR A 131 0.62 11.08 2.73
CA TYR A 131 1.17 12.13 3.57
C TYR A 131 1.14 13.47 2.85
N LYS A 132 1.10 14.55 3.65
CA LYS A 132 1.35 15.91 3.18
C LYS A 132 2.69 16.35 3.75
N VAL A 133 3.59 16.76 2.88
CA VAL A 133 4.97 17.12 3.24
C VAL A 133 5.18 18.58 2.92
N GLU A 134 5.70 19.35 3.87
CA GLU A 134 6.07 20.74 3.64
C GLU A 134 7.28 20.82 2.68
N LEU A 135 7.15 21.64 1.64
CA LEU A 135 8.16 21.86 0.63
C LEU A 135 9.22 22.84 1.10
N GLN A 136 10.46 22.46 0.84
CA GLN A 136 11.65 23.28 1.04
C GLN A 136 12.20 23.74 -0.32
N ASN A 137 12.98 24.82 -0.29
CA ASN A 137 13.55 25.37 -1.51
C ASN A 137 14.51 24.36 -2.17
N GLY A 138 14.31 24.08 -3.46
CA GLY A 138 15.12 23.11 -4.21
C GLY A 138 14.70 21.65 -4.03
N ASP A 139 13.54 21.38 -3.42
CA ASP A 139 13.05 20.02 -3.26
C ASP A 139 12.87 19.29 -4.59
N ASN A 140 13.20 18.00 -4.54
CA ASN A 140 12.87 17.02 -5.56
C ASN A 140 12.04 15.88 -4.95
N ALA A 141 11.50 15.00 -5.78
CA ALA A 141 10.61 13.94 -5.30
C ALA A 141 11.29 12.97 -4.32
N PHE A 142 12.62 12.80 -4.41
CA PHE A 142 13.38 12.02 -3.44
C PHE A 142 13.51 12.72 -2.08
N THR A 143 13.88 14.01 -2.03
CA THR A 143 13.99 14.74 -0.75
C THR A 143 12.64 14.83 -0.02
N VAL A 144 11.55 14.92 -0.78
CA VAL A 144 10.18 14.83 -0.24
C VAL A 144 9.89 13.45 0.34
N LEU A 145 10.28 12.36 -0.34
CA LEU A 145 10.09 11.00 0.18
C LEU A 145 10.93 10.74 1.45
N GLU A 146 12.18 11.20 1.48
CA GLU A 146 13.06 11.08 2.65
C GLU A 146 12.50 11.84 3.87
N ARG A 147 11.95 13.03 3.63
CA ARG A 147 11.27 13.80 4.66
C ARG A 147 10.00 13.10 5.15
N ALA A 148 9.17 12.59 4.24
CA ALA A 148 7.99 11.82 4.60
C ALA A 148 8.34 10.61 5.49
N SER A 149 9.43 9.90 5.15
CA SER A 149 9.96 8.77 5.92
C SER A 149 10.33 9.17 7.34
N THR A 150 11.05 10.29 7.49
CA THR A 150 11.49 10.78 8.80
C THR A 150 10.33 11.28 9.66
N GLU A 151 9.40 12.03 9.07
CA GLU A 151 8.26 12.63 9.79
C GLU A 151 7.21 11.60 10.23
N ASN A 152 7.11 10.48 9.50
CA ASN A 152 6.06 9.47 9.71
C ASN A 152 6.61 8.11 10.16
N ASP A 153 7.89 8.06 10.54
CA ASP A 153 8.57 6.90 11.13
C ASP A 153 8.41 5.60 10.33
N PHE A 154 8.58 5.68 9.01
CA PHE A 154 8.64 4.50 8.14
C PHE A 154 10.03 4.34 7.53
N THR A 155 10.47 3.11 7.30
CA THR A 155 11.80 2.84 6.76
C THR A 155 11.90 3.19 5.28
N LEU A 156 13.01 3.81 4.89
CA LEU A 156 13.34 4.10 3.50
C LEU A 156 14.73 3.55 3.22
N THR A 157 14.87 2.71 2.19
CA THR A 157 16.15 2.18 1.73
C THR A 157 16.35 2.52 0.25
N TYR A 158 17.57 2.89 -0.10
CA TYR A 158 17.92 3.30 -1.45
C TYR A 158 19.41 3.11 -1.73
N ASP A 159 19.73 2.95 -3.00
CA ASP A 159 21.09 2.95 -3.52
C ASP A 159 21.36 4.26 -4.29
N THR A 160 22.56 4.80 -4.13
CA THR A 160 22.98 6.04 -4.81
C THR A 160 23.94 5.73 -5.94
N TYR A 161 23.65 6.26 -7.11
CA TYR A 161 24.49 6.16 -8.31
C TYR A 161 24.86 7.55 -8.82
N SER A 162 25.83 7.62 -9.72
CA SER A 162 26.24 8.89 -10.36
C SER A 162 25.11 9.57 -11.15
N PHE A 163 24.11 8.80 -11.60
CA PHE A 163 22.98 9.29 -12.37
C PHE A 163 21.69 9.44 -11.56
N GLY A 164 21.71 9.20 -10.23
CA GLY A 164 20.56 9.40 -9.37
C GLY A 164 20.39 8.32 -8.30
N VAL A 165 19.27 8.42 -7.58
CA VAL A 165 18.92 7.52 -6.48
C VAL A 165 17.91 6.47 -6.96
N PHE A 166 18.17 5.21 -6.61
CA PHE A 166 17.26 4.09 -6.84
C PHE A 166 16.64 3.64 -5.52
N ILE A 167 15.32 3.66 -5.42
CA ILE A 167 14.61 3.24 -4.21
C ILE A 167 14.52 1.72 -4.15
N THR A 168 15.12 1.14 -3.10
CA THR A 168 15.15 -0.31 -2.87
C THR A 168 14.11 -0.77 -1.85
N GLY A 169 13.50 0.15 -1.10
CA GLY A 169 12.45 -0.20 -0.15
C GLY A 169 11.78 1.00 0.50
N ILE A 170 10.49 0.88 0.77
CA ILE A 170 9.68 1.91 1.44
C ILE A 170 8.76 1.20 2.44
N GLY A 171 8.69 1.70 3.67
CA GLY A 171 7.82 1.18 4.73
C GLY A 171 8.04 -0.30 5.06
N GLY A 172 9.29 -0.77 4.99
CA GLY A 172 9.67 -2.16 5.26
C GLY A 172 9.41 -3.12 4.09
N ILE A 173 8.95 -2.60 2.95
CA ILE A 173 8.65 -3.40 1.76
C ILE A 173 9.80 -3.28 0.77
N THR A 174 10.53 -4.38 0.60
CA THR A 174 11.58 -4.55 -0.41
C THR A 174 11.02 -5.31 -1.62
N PRO A 175 11.02 -4.73 -2.82
CA PRO A 175 10.61 -5.44 -4.04
C PRO A 175 11.43 -6.71 -4.28
N THR A 176 10.82 -7.76 -4.83
CA THR A 176 11.49 -9.04 -5.12
C THR A 176 11.33 -9.46 -6.58
N GLY A 177 12.27 -10.23 -7.10
CA GLY A 177 12.22 -10.72 -8.49
C GLY A 177 12.29 -9.57 -9.50
N ASN A 178 11.25 -9.45 -10.34
CA ASN A 178 11.11 -8.38 -11.32
C ASN A 178 10.30 -7.18 -10.79
N GLN A 179 10.03 -7.11 -9.48
CA GLN A 179 9.33 -5.99 -8.89
C GLN A 179 10.26 -4.80 -8.63
N TYR A 180 9.70 -3.59 -8.67
CA TYR A 180 10.40 -2.36 -8.29
C TYR A 180 9.41 -1.29 -7.82
N TRP A 181 9.93 -0.29 -7.11
CA TRP A 181 9.17 0.91 -6.75
C TRP A 181 9.10 1.86 -7.95
N ALA A 182 7.96 1.86 -8.64
CA ALA A 182 7.65 2.76 -9.74
C ALA A 182 7.24 4.14 -9.21
N PHE A 183 7.89 5.16 -9.76
CA PHE A 183 7.65 6.56 -9.45
C PHE A 183 6.72 7.21 -10.48
N TYR A 184 5.63 7.79 -9.99
CA TYR A 184 4.68 8.57 -10.76
C TYR A 184 4.65 10.01 -10.25
N TYR A 185 4.57 10.95 -11.17
CA TYR A 185 4.49 12.38 -10.91
C TYR A 185 3.29 12.96 -11.65
N ASN A 186 2.42 13.65 -10.91
CA ASN A 186 1.18 14.24 -11.43
C ASN A 186 0.33 13.25 -12.27
N GLY A 187 0.19 12.02 -11.75
CA GLY A 187 -0.64 10.97 -12.34
C GLY A 187 -0.01 10.20 -13.50
N THR A 188 1.21 10.56 -13.93
CA THR A 188 1.90 9.90 -15.05
C THR A 188 3.17 9.21 -14.56
N TYR A 189 3.56 8.10 -15.19
CA TYR A 189 4.85 7.46 -14.93
C TYR A 189 5.96 8.47 -15.23
N SER A 190 6.89 8.67 -14.29
CA SER A 190 7.89 9.72 -14.43
C SER A 190 8.92 9.37 -15.51
N ASN A 191 9.29 10.36 -16.31
CA ASN A 191 10.33 10.22 -17.33
C ASN A 191 11.76 10.38 -16.76
N VAL A 192 11.88 10.86 -15.52
CA VAL A 192 13.15 11.01 -14.80
C VAL A 192 13.07 10.38 -13.41
N GLY A 193 14.22 10.06 -12.82
CA GLY A 193 14.29 9.53 -11.46
C GLY A 193 13.83 10.55 -10.41
N ALA A 194 13.41 10.07 -9.23
CA ALA A 194 12.88 10.92 -8.17
C ALA A 194 13.88 11.97 -7.66
N SER A 195 15.18 11.67 -7.66
CA SER A 195 16.26 12.62 -7.31
C SER A 195 16.48 13.72 -8.36
N SER A 196 15.82 13.63 -9.52
CA SER A 196 15.96 14.57 -10.63
C SER A 196 14.64 15.23 -11.01
N GLN A 197 13.54 14.91 -10.32
CA GLN A 197 12.22 15.51 -10.55
C GLN A 197 11.99 16.63 -9.54
N PRO A 198 12.08 17.92 -9.93
CA PRO A 198 11.72 19.03 -9.04
C PRO A 198 10.24 18.97 -8.68
N VAL A 199 9.90 19.48 -7.50
CA VAL A 199 8.54 19.44 -6.95
C VAL A 199 8.11 20.83 -6.53
N GLN A 200 6.86 21.15 -6.80
CA GLN A 200 6.23 22.42 -6.49
C GLN A 200 4.91 22.18 -5.74
N LYS A 201 4.39 23.27 -5.15
CA LYS A 201 3.12 23.26 -4.42
C LYS A 201 2.00 22.75 -5.33
N GLY A 202 1.22 21.81 -4.82
CA GLY A 202 0.08 21.24 -5.54
C GLY A 202 0.41 20.04 -6.43
N ASP A 203 1.69 19.70 -6.57
CA ASP A 203 2.07 18.45 -7.23
C ASP A 203 1.63 17.21 -6.42
N THR A 204 1.60 16.07 -7.11
CA THR A 204 1.34 14.76 -6.50
C THR A 204 2.42 13.77 -6.89
N ILE A 205 3.02 13.15 -5.87
CA ILE A 205 4.03 12.08 -6.00
C ILE A 205 3.33 10.78 -5.62
N VAL A 206 3.45 9.75 -6.47
CA VAL A 206 2.92 8.41 -6.17
C VAL A 206 3.99 7.35 -6.35
N TRP A 207 4.11 6.48 -5.36
CA TRP A 207 4.97 5.29 -5.39
C TRP A 207 4.10 4.03 -5.42
N ARG A 208 4.37 3.14 -6.36
CA ARG A 208 3.66 1.86 -6.54
C ARG A 208 4.63 0.73 -6.77
N LEU A 209 4.26 -0.48 -6.36
CA LEU A 209 4.97 -1.67 -6.79
C LEU A 209 4.57 -1.99 -8.22
N ALA A 210 5.55 -2.04 -9.10
CA ALA A 210 5.39 -2.44 -10.49
C ALA A 210 6.26 -3.67 -10.80
N THR A 211 6.02 -4.29 -11.95
CA THR A 211 6.82 -5.40 -12.49
C THR A 211 7.23 -5.09 -13.92
N PHE A 212 8.37 -5.63 -14.37
CA PHE A 212 8.86 -5.55 -15.76
C PHE A 212 9.03 -6.92 -16.41
#